data_AF-A0A924LRB2-F1
#
_entry.id   AF-A0A924LRB2-F1
#
_cell.length_a   1.000
_cell.length_b   1.000
_cell.length_c   1.000
_cell.angle_alpha   90.00
_cell.angle_beta   90.00
_cell.angle_gamma   90.00
#
_symmetry.space_group_name_H-M   'P 1'
#
loop_
_entity.id
_entity.type
_entity.pdbx_description
1 polymer ?
#
loop_
_entity_poly.entity_id
_entity_poly.type
_entity_poly.pdbx_seq_one_letter_code
_entity_poly.pdbx_strand_id
1 'polypeptide(L)'
;MSGSRRRGLATNLITAQVVVVAVGALTLALTATVVAPPLFRRHLSRAGITSAPVRRHAEEAFVSTFTLSLAAATAAALLAAGVASWILVRQVSAPVEALARTADALAAGHLSTPPPSMGSSSELGRLSDAFSRMAIRLADTDASRSRLLSDLSHELRTPLATISAYIDGMQDDVLARDAQSWDTMRAQVSRLSRLTTDVRDAAAAQEGTLSLQPRVIDPARLAHDAVDAAAPRFATRGVHLSYAGPTTGLGVVGDPERLAQVLANLLDNALRHTPSGGHVTLGVRSAATRVLLVVTDDGDGIATDQLEAVFDRFHRGDPSRATGDDHGSGLGLTIARAIVTTHAGTLVAASPGVGHGTTVTMSLPASTVQSPRKPG
;
A
#
# COMPACT_ATOMS: atom_id res chain seq x y z
N MET A 1 37.47 -6.22 -18.42
CA MET A 1 36.32 -7.18 -18.38
C MET A 1 35.33 -6.75 -19.45
N SER A 2 35.24 -7.53 -20.53
CA SER A 2 34.49 -7.19 -21.74
C SER A 2 32.99 -7.26 -21.48
N GLY A 3 32.32 -6.12 -21.46
CA GLY A 3 30.87 -6.03 -21.46
C GLY A 3 30.32 -6.61 -22.75
N SER A 4 29.81 -7.84 -22.69
CA SER A 4 28.99 -8.40 -23.76
C SER A 4 27.78 -7.48 -23.90
N ARG A 5 27.74 -6.67 -24.95
CA ARG A 5 26.52 -5.96 -25.38
C ARG A 5 25.48 -7.04 -25.63
N ARG A 6 24.60 -7.29 -24.65
CA ARG A 6 23.46 -8.19 -24.81
C ARG A 6 22.63 -7.61 -25.93
N ARG A 7 22.68 -8.23 -27.11
CA ARG A 7 21.83 -7.85 -28.25
C ARG A 7 20.38 -7.92 -27.76
N GLY A 8 19.66 -6.82 -27.92
CA GLY A 8 18.27 -6.73 -27.46
C GLY A 8 17.39 -7.78 -28.15
N LEU A 9 16.27 -8.12 -27.51
CA LEU A 9 15.26 -9.06 -28.03
C LEU A 9 14.88 -8.74 -29.48
N ALA A 10 14.69 -7.44 -29.77
CA ALA A 10 14.42 -6.93 -31.12
C ALA A 10 15.51 -7.30 -32.14
N THR A 11 16.78 -7.12 -31.79
CA THR A 11 17.91 -7.43 -32.68
C THR A 11 17.98 -8.91 -32.99
N ASN A 12 17.79 -9.78 -31.98
CA ASN A 12 17.83 -11.22 -32.19
C ASN A 12 16.69 -11.70 -33.09
N LEU A 13 15.49 -11.12 -32.94
CA LEU A 13 14.33 -11.50 -33.74
C LEU A 13 14.48 -11.08 -35.20
N ILE A 14 14.95 -9.85 -35.45
CA ILE A 14 15.27 -9.37 -36.81
C ILE A 14 16.31 -10.29 -37.45
N THR A 15 17.38 -10.61 -36.72
CA THR A 15 18.47 -11.45 -37.24
C THR A 15 17.95 -12.85 -37.60
N ALA A 16 17.15 -13.46 -36.72
CA ALA A 16 16.55 -14.77 -36.98
C ALA A 16 15.66 -14.77 -38.22
N GLN A 17 14.83 -13.73 -38.39
CA GLN A 17 13.90 -13.63 -39.51
C GLN A 17 14.62 -13.40 -40.85
N VAL A 18 15.67 -12.56 -40.86
CA VAL A 18 16.52 -12.37 -42.03
C VAL A 18 17.22 -13.68 -42.42
N VAL A 19 17.74 -14.44 -41.45
CA VAL A 19 18.37 -15.74 -41.72
C VAL A 19 17.37 -16.72 -42.33
N VAL A 20 16.14 -16.83 -41.79
CA VAL A 20 15.11 -17.73 -42.34
C VAL A 20 14.76 -17.35 -43.78
N VAL A 21 14.55 -16.05 -44.07
CA VAL A 21 14.25 -15.59 -45.43
C VAL A 21 15.42 -15.84 -46.38
N ALA A 22 16.66 -15.59 -45.95
CA ALA A 22 17.85 -15.82 -46.76
C ALA A 22 18.05 -17.31 -47.09
N VAL A 23 17.89 -18.20 -46.10
CA VAL A 23 17.99 -19.65 -46.30
C VAL A 23 16.88 -20.14 -47.24
N GLY A 24 15.65 -19.66 -47.07
CA GLY A 24 14.53 -20.00 -47.95
C GLY A 24 14.76 -19.55 -49.40
N ALA A 25 15.20 -18.31 -49.59
CA ALA A 25 15.50 -17.76 -50.92
C ALA A 25 16.67 -18.50 -51.59
N LEU A 26 17.74 -18.80 -50.85
CA LEU A 26 18.88 -19.57 -51.35
C LEU A 26 18.46 -20.98 -51.76
N THR A 27 17.65 -21.65 -50.94
CA THR A 27 17.17 -23.01 -51.23
C THR A 27 16.32 -23.04 -52.49
N LEU A 28 15.42 -22.05 -52.67
CA LEU A 28 14.60 -21.92 -53.87
C LEU A 28 15.46 -21.59 -55.11
N ALA A 29 16.42 -20.67 -54.98
CA ALA A 29 17.33 -20.32 -56.07
C ALA A 29 18.18 -21.50 -56.52
N LEU A 30 18.72 -22.29 -55.57
CA LEU A 30 19.48 -23.50 -55.86
C LEU A 30 18.61 -24.56 -56.57
N THR A 31 17.39 -24.77 -56.07
CA THR A 31 16.43 -25.70 -56.69
C THR A 31 16.10 -25.27 -58.13
N ALA A 32 15.90 -23.98 -58.36
CA ALA A 32 15.56 -23.40 -59.65
C ALA A 32 16.67 -23.48 -60.70
N THR A 33 17.93 -23.30 -60.28
CA THR A 33 19.08 -23.19 -61.18
C THR A 33 19.79 -24.53 -61.38
N VAL A 34 19.79 -25.41 -60.38
CA VAL A 34 20.52 -26.68 -60.42
C VAL A 34 19.59 -27.86 -60.70
N VAL A 35 18.40 -27.89 -60.08
CA VAL A 35 17.53 -29.07 -60.10
C VAL A 35 16.47 -28.99 -61.20
N ALA A 36 15.85 -27.84 -61.40
CA ALA A 36 14.76 -27.68 -62.35
C ALA A 36 15.17 -27.85 -63.84
N PRO A 37 16.29 -27.28 -64.33
CA PRO A 37 16.67 -27.38 -65.74
C PRO A 37 16.90 -28.83 -66.24
N PRO A 38 17.64 -29.71 -65.54
CA PRO A 38 17.82 -31.09 -66.00
C PRO A 38 16.52 -31.91 -65.98
N LEU A 39 15.62 -31.66 -65.02
CA LEU A 39 14.30 -32.31 -64.98
C LEU A 39 13.41 -31.88 -66.13
N PHE A 40 13.37 -30.58 -66.43
CA PHE A 40 12.63 -30.02 -67.55
C PHE A 40 13.16 -30.55 -68.88
N ARG A 41 14.49 -30.59 -69.05
CA ARG A 41 15.15 -31.15 -70.24
C ARG A 41 14.79 -32.62 -70.47
N ARG A 42 14.73 -33.44 -69.40
CA ARG A 42 14.27 -34.84 -69.48
C ARG A 42 12.82 -34.93 -69.94
N HIS A 43 11.93 -34.07 -69.45
CA HIS A 43 10.51 -34.07 -69.87
C HIS A 43 10.35 -33.66 -71.34
N LEU A 44 11.04 -32.62 -71.80
CA LEU A 44 11.01 -32.21 -73.20
C LEU A 44 11.48 -33.33 -74.14
N SER A 45 12.51 -34.10 -73.74
CA SER A 45 12.98 -35.25 -74.52
C SER A 45 11.96 -36.39 -74.60
N ARG A 46 11.23 -36.66 -73.50
CA ARG A 46 10.15 -37.68 -73.47
C ARG A 46 8.93 -37.26 -74.27
N ALA A 47 8.66 -35.96 -74.37
CA ALA A 47 7.58 -35.40 -75.17
C ALA A 47 7.90 -35.34 -76.68
N GLY A 48 9.07 -35.84 -77.11
CA GLY A 48 9.48 -35.85 -78.52
C GLY A 48 10.03 -34.53 -79.06
N ILE A 49 10.25 -33.53 -78.21
CA ILE A 49 10.83 -32.24 -78.60
C ILE A 49 12.36 -32.37 -78.64
N THR A 50 12.90 -32.68 -79.82
CA THR A 50 14.34 -32.95 -80.03
C THR A 50 15.10 -31.77 -80.65
N SER A 51 14.40 -30.77 -81.19
CA SER A 51 15.04 -29.60 -81.81
C SER A 51 15.78 -28.76 -80.78
N ALA A 52 17.11 -28.65 -80.96
CA ALA A 52 17.99 -27.90 -80.08
C ALA A 52 17.60 -26.43 -79.87
N PRO A 53 17.21 -25.64 -80.90
CA PRO A 53 16.84 -24.24 -80.71
C PRO A 53 15.53 -24.09 -79.93
N VAL A 54 14.51 -24.91 -80.18
CA VAL A 54 13.23 -24.86 -79.45
C VAL A 54 13.42 -25.22 -77.99
N ARG A 55 14.23 -26.26 -77.71
CA ARG A 55 14.56 -26.67 -76.34
C ARG A 55 15.31 -25.59 -75.55
N ARG A 56 16.31 -24.95 -76.17
CA ARG A 56 17.05 -23.85 -75.52
C ARG A 56 16.14 -22.65 -75.23
N HIS A 57 15.30 -22.27 -76.18
CA HIS A 57 14.41 -21.13 -75.99
C HIS A 57 13.33 -21.40 -74.92
N ALA A 58 12.80 -22.63 -74.85
CA ALA A 58 11.89 -23.04 -73.79
C ALA A 58 12.57 -23.07 -72.40
N GLU A 59 13.84 -23.51 -72.33
CA GLU A 59 14.65 -23.50 -71.12
C GLU A 59 14.96 -22.06 -70.66
N GLU A 60 15.33 -21.17 -71.57
CA GLU A 60 15.54 -19.73 -71.32
C GLU A 60 14.26 -19.04 -70.84
N ALA A 61 13.12 -19.30 -71.48
CA ALA A 61 11.82 -18.75 -71.09
C ALA A 61 11.38 -19.25 -69.70
N PHE A 62 11.61 -20.53 -69.40
CA PHE A 62 11.33 -21.09 -68.08
C PHE A 62 12.22 -20.46 -67.01
N VAL A 63 13.54 -20.41 -67.22
CA VAL A 63 14.49 -19.87 -66.23
C VAL A 63 14.25 -18.38 -66.01
N SER A 64 14.01 -17.58 -67.05
CA SER A 64 13.74 -16.14 -66.92
C SER A 64 12.43 -15.85 -66.18
N THR A 65 11.35 -16.55 -66.51
CA THR A 65 10.06 -16.39 -65.82
C THR A 65 10.15 -16.83 -64.36
N PHE A 66 10.83 -17.95 -64.10
CA PHE A 66 11.03 -18.47 -62.75
C PHE A 66 11.94 -17.56 -61.90
N THR A 67 13.03 -17.05 -62.47
CA THR A 67 13.93 -16.15 -61.75
C THR A 67 13.25 -14.82 -61.39
N LEU A 68 12.43 -14.27 -62.30
CA LEU A 68 11.64 -13.08 -62.01
C LEU A 68 10.59 -13.34 -60.91
N SER A 69 9.87 -14.46 -60.98
CA SER A 69 8.87 -14.81 -59.96
C SER A 69 9.51 -15.07 -58.60
N LEU A 70 10.68 -15.72 -58.56
CA LEU A 70 11.48 -15.92 -57.35
C LEU A 70 11.98 -14.59 -56.76
N ALA A 71 12.47 -13.68 -57.61
CA ALA A 71 12.92 -12.36 -57.18
C ALA A 71 11.75 -11.56 -56.58
N ALA A 72 10.59 -11.56 -57.23
CA ALA A 72 9.38 -10.92 -56.73
C ALA A 72 8.91 -11.54 -55.40
N ALA A 73 8.88 -12.87 -55.29
CA ALA A 73 8.51 -13.57 -54.06
C ALA A 73 9.46 -13.27 -52.91
N THR A 74 10.77 -13.20 -53.18
CA THR A 74 11.79 -12.87 -52.18
C THR A 74 11.64 -11.43 -51.71
N ALA A 75 11.41 -10.49 -52.63
CA ALA A 75 11.16 -9.09 -52.30
C ALA A 75 9.90 -8.93 -51.42
N ALA A 76 8.80 -9.62 -51.78
CA ALA A 76 7.57 -9.62 -50.99
C ALA A 76 7.78 -10.22 -49.59
N ALA A 77 8.54 -11.32 -49.47
CA ALA A 77 8.86 -11.95 -48.20
C ALA A 77 9.71 -11.03 -47.29
N LEU A 78 10.70 -10.32 -47.86
CA LEU A 78 11.51 -9.35 -47.13
C LEU A 78 10.68 -8.17 -46.62
N LEU A 79 9.76 -7.65 -47.45
CA LEU A 79 8.83 -6.60 -47.03
C LEU A 79 7.91 -7.05 -45.90
N ALA A 80 7.29 -8.23 -46.04
CA ALA A 80 6.42 -8.79 -45.01
C ALA A 80 7.19 -9.03 -43.69
N ALA A 81 8.42 -9.52 -43.77
CA ALA A 81 9.29 -9.71 -42.61
C ALA A 81 9.64 -8.37 -41.93
N GLY A 82 9.97 -7.34 -42.72
CA GLY A 82 10.24 -5.99 -42.20
C GLY A 82 9.03 -5.39 -41.47
N VAL A 83 7.83 -5.51 -42.05
CA VAL A 83 6.58 -5.05 -41.43
C VAL A 83 6.27 -5.82 -40.15
N ALA A 84 6.35 -7.16 -40.18
CA ALA A 84 6.12 -7.99 -38.99
C ALA A 84 7.10 -7.66 -37.87
N SER A 85 8.38 -7.48 -38.20
CA SER A 85 9.39 -7.05 -37.23
C SER A 85 9.10 -5.67 -36.66
N TRP A 86 8.69 -4.70 -37.47
CA TRP A 86 8.35 -3.37 -37.00
C TRP A 86 7.15 -3.39 -36.03
N ILE A 87 6.13 -4.20 -36.33
CA ILE A 87 4.98 -4.42 -35.46
C ILE A 87 5.42 -5.03 -34.12
N LEU A 88 6.21 -6.11 -34.14
CA LEU A 88 6.67 -6.78 -32.92
C LEU A 88 7.55 -5.89 -32.04
N VAL A 89 8.44 -5.10 -32.64
CA VAL A 89 9.27 -4.15 -31.89
C VAL A 89 8.40 -3.11 -31.21
N ARG A 90 7.41 -2.55 -31.91
CA ARG A 90 6.50 -1.54 -31.36
C ARG A 90 5.53 -2.08 -30.32
N GLN A 91 4.99 -3.27 -30.50
CA GLN A 91 3.95 -3.82 -29.62
C GLN A 91 4.51 -4.58 -28.41
N VAL A 92 5.73 -5.12 -28.49
CA VAL A 92 6.29 -5.98 -27.43
C VAL A 92 7.60 -5.42 -26.88
N SER A 93 8.60 -5.19 -27.73
CA SER A 93 9.96 -4.88 -27.25
C SER A 93 10.04 -3.50 -26.59
N ALA A 94 9.56 -2.45 -27.27
CA ALA A 94 9.58 -1.09 -26.75
C ALA A 94 8.83 -0.94 -25.40
N PRO A 95 7.62 -1.49 -25.23
CA PRO A 95 6.94 -1.42 -23.95
C PRO A 95 7.63 -2.20 -22.81
N VAL A 96 8.18 -3.39 -23.08
CA VAL A 96 8.94 -4.15 -22.06
C VAL A 96 10.19 -3.38 -21.63
N GLU A 97 10.90 -2.75 -22.56
CA GLU A 97 12.07 -1.93 -22.26
C GLU A 97 11.71 -0.65 -21.48
N ALA A 98 10.53 -0.09 -21.72
CA ALA A 98 10.00 1.02 -20.91
C ALA A 98 9.73 0.56 -19.46
N LEU A 99 9.04 -0.57 -19.27
CA LEU A 99 8.80 -1.16 -17.94
C LEU A 99 10.10 -1.47 -17.19
N ALA A 100 11.10 -2.04 -17.88
CA ALA A 100 12.40 -2.33 -17.30
C ALA A 100 13.10 -1.05 -16.79
N ARG A 101 13.12 0.01 -17.60
CA ARG A 101 13.70 1.30 -17.18
C ARG A 101 12.96 1.93 -16.01
N THR A 102 11.63 1.83 -15.98
CA THR A 102 10.85 2.30 -14.83
C THR A 102 11.15 1.48 -13.58
N ALA A 103 11.31 0.16 -13.70
CA ALA A 103 11.71 -0.71 -12.58
C ALA A 103 13.09 -0.34 -12.04
N ASP A 104 14.07 -0.09 -12.91
CA ASP A 104 15.40 0.38 -12.51
C ASP A 104 15.34 1.74 -11.79
N ALA A 105 14.50 2.66 -12.27
CA ALA A 105 14.28 3.96 -11.64
C ALA A 105 13.63 3.82 -10.25
N LEU A 106 12.62 2.95 -10.10
CA LEU A 106 12.02 2.63 -8.81
C LEU A 106 13.03 2.00 -7.84
N ALA A 107 13.88 1.08 -8.32
CA ALA A 107 14.94 0.47 -7.52
C ALA A 107 16.00 1.49 -7.06
N ALA A 108 16.23 2.55 -7.85
CA ALA A 108 17.09 3.67 -7.49
C ALA A 108 16.42 4.71 -6.56
N GLY A 109 15.16 4.52 -6.19
CA GLY A 109 14.41 5.42 -5.28
C GLY A 109 13.59 6.50 -5.98
N HIS A 110 13.48 6.50 -7.31
CA HIS A 110 12.68 7.49 -8.06
C HIS A 110 11.21 7.05 -8.16
N LEU A 111 10.51 7.08 -7.02
CA LEU A 111 9.14 6.59 -6.85
C LEU A 111 8.05 7.45 -7.53
N SER A 112 8.40 8.65 -8.02
CA SER A 112 7.45 9.59 -8.67
C SER A 112 7.25 9.33 -10.17
N THR A 113 7.96 8.38 -10.77
CA THR A 113 7.92 8.15 -12.22
C THR A 113 6.66 7.36 -12.58
N PRO A 114 5.70 7.93 -13.33
CA PRO A 114 4.50 7.20 -13.71
C PRO A 114 4.88 6.03 -14.64
N PRO A 115 4.40 4.82 -14.37
CA PRO A 115 4.57 3.72 -15.28
C PRO A 115 3.90 4.02 -16.64
N PRO A 116 4.49 3.52 -17.74
CA PRO A 116 3.93 3.72 -19.07
C PRO A 116 2.53 3.10 -19.17
N SER A 117 1.52 3.92 -19.49
CA SER A 117 0.16 3.42 -19.77
C SER A 117 0.15 2.66 -21.09
N MET A 118 -0.33 1.42 -21.05
CA MET A 118 -0.42 0.56 -22.24
C MET A 118 -1.88 0.16 -22.43
N GLY A 119 -2.32 0.05 -23.68
CA GLY A 119 -3.71 -0.28 -24.01
C GLY A 119 -4.23 -1.48 -23.21
N SER A 120 -5.39 -1.29 -22.57
CA SER A 120 -5.92 -2.15 -21.50
C SER A 120 -6.38 -3.55 -21.92
N SER A 121 -6.41 -3.84 -23.22
CA SER A 121 -6.95 -5.10 -23.76
C SER A 121 -5.93 -6.22 -23.95
N SER A 122 -4.63 -5.98 -23.71
CA SER A 122 -3.56 -6.98 -23.88
C SER A 122 -3.04 -7.53 -22.55
N GLU A 123 -2.41 -8.71 -22.57
CA GLU A 123 -1.69 -9.27 -21.43
C GLU A 123 -0.60 -8.31 -20.91
N LEU A 124 0.04 -7.57 -21.83
CA LEU A 124 1.01 -6.53 -21.50
C LEU A 124 0.37 -5.35 -20.77
N GLY A 125 -0.86 -4.96 -21.15
CA GLY A 125 -1.66 -3.95 -20.46
C GLY A 125 -1.94 -4.35 -19.01
N ARG A 126 -2.39 -5.60 -18.78
CA ARG A 126 -2.59 -6.13 -17.42
C ARG A 126 -1.31 -6.14 -16.58
N LEU A 127 -0.17 -6.45 -17.19
CA LEU A 127 1.14 -6.40 -16.52
C LEU A 127 1.50 -4.96 -16.16
N SER A 128 1.31 -4.00 -17.07
CA SER A 128 1.55 -2.58 -16.79
C SER A 128 0.65 -2.06 -15.68
N ASP A 129 -0.64 -2.43 -15.67
CA ASP A 129 -1.57 -2.05 -14.60
C ASP A 129 -1.17 -2.64 -13.24
N ALA A 130 -0.73 -3.90 -13.22
CA ALA A 130 -0.24 -4.54 -12.00
C ALA A 130 1.03 -3.85 -11.48
N PHE A 131 1.97 -3.54 -12.37
CA PHE A 131 3.19 -2.81 -12.05
C PHE A 131 2.87 -1.38 -11.57
N SER A 132 1.92 -0.70 -12.21
CA SER A 132 1.43 0.62 -11.80
C SER A 132 0.89 0.61 -10.38
N ARG A 133 0.03 -0.35 -10.05
CA ARG A 133 -0.49 -0.51 -8.69
C ARG A 133 0.62 -0.77 -7.66
N MET A 134 1.62 -1.57 -8.02
CA MET A 134 2.77 -1.83 -7.15
C MET A 134 3.61 -0.55 -6.93
N ALA A 135 3.91 0.19 -7.99
CA ALA A 135 4.68 1.44 -7.91
C ALA A 135 3.99 2.49 -7.04
N ILE A 136 2.68 2.68 -7.23
CA ILE A 136 1.87 3.61 -6.41
C ILE A 136 1.89 3.18 -4.94
N ARG A 137 1.62 1.90 -4.64
CA ARG A 137 1.65 1.38 -3.26
C ARG A 137 3.02 1.56 -2.60
N LEU A 138 4.11 1.35 -3.35
CA LEU A 138 5.46 1.55 -2.84
C LEU A 138 5.74 3.02 -2.55
N ALA A 139 5.36 3.93 -3.46
CA ALA A 139 5.46 5.37 -3.27
C ALA A 139 4.66 5.85 -2.04
N ASP A 140 3.42 5.38 -1.88
CA ASP A 140 2.57 5.70 -0.73
C ASP A 140 3.18 5.21 0.59
N THR A 141 3.74 3.99 0.58
CA THR A 141 4.40 3.40 1.74
C THR A 141 5.65 4.21 2.13
N ASP A 142 6.48 4.57 1.16
CA ASP A 142 7.69 5.35 1.40
C ASP A 142 7.36 6.77 1.88
N ALA A 143 6.39 7.44 1.25
CA ALA A 143 5.91 8.75 1.68
C ALA A 143 5.29 8.71 3.09
N SER A 144 4.58 7.64 3.44
CA SER A 144 4.03 7.44 4.79
C SER A 144 5.15 7.22 5.81
N ARG A 145 6.17 6.44 5.46
CA ARG A 145 7.35 6.20 6.31
C ARG A 145 8.14 7.49 6.53
N SER A 146 8.39 8.28 5.49
CA SER A 146 9.12 9.54 5.61
C SER A 146 8.37 10.55 6.47
N ARG A 147 7.04 10.66 6.31
CA ARG A 147 6.19 11.50 7.17
C ARG A 147 6.25 11.07 8.63
N LEU A 148 6.11 9.77 8.91
CA LEU A 148 6.26 9.22 10.25
C LEU A 148 7.60 9.63 10.88
N LEU A 149 8.73 9.42 10.18
CA LEU A 149 10.06 9.76 10.72
C LEU A 149 10.21 11.26 11.01
N SER A 150 9.65 12.11 10.15
CA SER A 150 9.62 13.56 10.36
C SER A 150 8.83 13.92 11.62
N ASP A 151 7.60 13.41 11.73
CA ASP A 151 6.69 13.71 12.84
C ASP A 151 7.28 13.20 14.17
N LEU A 152 7.89 12.02 14.17
CA LEU A 152 8.61 11.49 15.34
C LEU A 152 9.77 12.37 15.78
N SER A 153 10.53 12.89 14.83
CA SER A 153 11.62 13.80 15.14
C SER A 153 11.12 15.08 15.82
N HIS A 154 9.95 15.58 15.42
CA HIS A 154 9.31 16.73 16.05
C HIS A 154 8.78 16.40 17.46
N GLU A 155 8.06 15.29 17.62
CA GLU A 155 7.46 14.90 18.89
C GLU A 155 8.48 14.49 19.96
N LEU A 156 9.64 13.97 19.57
CA LEU A 156 10.75 13.69 20.49
C LEU A 156 11.49 14.96 20.91
N ARG A 157 11.61 15.95 20.01
CA ARG A 157 12.38 17.17 20.27
C ARG A 157 11.80 17.98 21.43
N THR A 158 10.47 18.13 21.49
CA THR A 158 9.80 18.93 22.52
C THR A 158 10.06 18.44 23.95
N PRO A 159 9.74 17.20 24.35
CA PRO A 159 10.00 16.72 25.70
C PRO A 159 11.49 16.69 26.05
N LEU A 160 12.37 16.39 25.08
CA LEU A 160 13.82 16.45 25.28
C LEU A 160 14.31 17.89 25.52
N ALA A 161 13.78 18.87 24.79
CA ALA A 161 14.11 20.28 24.99
C ALA A 161 13.63 20.75 26.37
N THR A 162 12.42 20.35 26.81
CA THR A 162 11.93 20.67 28.16
C THR A 162 12.81 20.06 29.23
N ILE A 163 13.17 18.76 29.12
CA ILE A 163 14.07 18.11 30.09
C ILE A 163 15.42 18.84 30.13
N SER A 164 16.00 19.17 28.97
CA SER A 164 17.29 19.86 28.89
C SER A 164 17.20 21.25 29.52
N ALA A 165 16.16 22.04 29.22
CA ALA A 165 15.96 23.36 29.80
C ALA A 165 15.80 23.33 31.34
N TYR A 166 15.13 22.30 31.87
CA TYR A 166 15.03 22.11 33.32
C TYR A 166 16.37 21.73 33.95
N ILE A 167 17.16 20.86 33.30
CA ILE A 167 18.51 20.50 33.76
C ILE A 167 19.42 21.74 33.75
N ASP A 168 19.49 22.46 32.63
CA ASP A 168 20.33 23.65 32.48
C ASP A 168 19.91 24.75 33.46
N GLY A 169 18.60 25.01 33.58
CA GLY A 169 18.08 26.01 34.51
C GLY A 169 18.35 25.68 35.98
N MET A 170 18.31 24.40 36.37
CA MET A 170 18.73 23.99 37.71
C MET A 170 20.25 24.04 37.90
N GLN A 171 21.03 23.88 36.83
CA GLN A 171 22.49 23.94 36.90
C GLN A 171 22.98 25.39 37.06
N ASP A 172 22.30 26.33 36.40
CA ASP A 172 22.57 27.77 36.45
C ASP A 172 21.89 28.48 37.65
N ASP A 173 21.30 27.71 38.58
CA ASP A 173 20.52 28.18 39.74
C ASP A 173 19.36 29.15 39.37
N VAL A 174 18.88 29.09 38.12
CA VAL A 174 17.70 29.83 37.63
C VAL A 174 16.40 29.15 38.04
N LEU A 175 16.39 27.80 38.11
CA LEU A 175 15.27 26.97 38.56
C LEU A 175 15.58 26.30 39.89
N ALA A 176 14.56 26.21 40.76
CA ALA A 176 14.67 25.53 42.04
C ALA A 176 14.81 24.00 41.86
N ARG A 177 15.67 23.38 42.65
CA ARG A 177 15.84 21.91 42.70
C ARG A 177 14.78 21.27 43.59
N ASP A 178 13.50 21.53 43.30
CA ASP A 178 12.36 21.14 44.11
C ASP A 178 11.56 19.96 43.52
N ALA A 179 10.59 19.46 44.27
CA ALA A 179 9.75 18.34 43.86
C ALA A 179 9.00 18.63 42.55
N GLN A 180 8.55 19.87 42.34
CA GLN A 180 7.84 20.29 41.14
C GLN A 180 8.72 20.15 39.89
N SER A 181 9.97 20.60 39.95
CA SER A 181 10.90 20.48 38.82
C SER A 181 11.22 19.03 38.47
N TRP A 182 11.37 18.16 39.49
CA TRP A 182 11.52 16.72 39.28
C TRP A 182 10.26 16.05 38.72
N ASP A 183 9.08 16.47 39.17
CA ASP A 183 7.80 15.96 38.69
C ASP A 183 7.58 16.32 37.21
N THR A 184 7.90 17.55 36.80
CA THR A 184 7.83 17.97 35.39
C THR A 184 8.73 17.12 34.50
N MET A 185 10.00 16.90 34.88
CA MET A 185 10.89 16.03 34.10
C MET A 185 10.41 14.58 34.07
N ARG A 186 9.93 14.04 35.20
CA ARG A 186 9.35 12.68 35.25
C ARG A 186 8.14 12.54 34.34
N ALA A 187 7.30 13.57 34.26
CA ALA A 187 6.18 13.61 33.31
C ALA A 187 6.67 13.55 31.85
N GLN A 188 7.73 14.28 31.49
CA GLN A 188 8.30 14.22 30.14
C GLN A 188 8.95 12.87 29.81
N VAL A 189 9.63 12.22 30.77
CA VAL A 189 10.18 10.86 30.59
C VAL A 189 9.06 9.83 30.40
N SER A 190 7.98 9.93 31.18
CA SER A 190 6.80 9.09 31.01
C SER A 190 6.14 9.30 29.63
N ARG A 191 6.08 10.55 29.18
CA ARG A 191 5.60 10.90 27.83
C ARG A 191 6.46 10.30 26.73
N LEU A 192 7.79 10.37 26.82
CA LEU A 192 8.72 9.73 25.88
C LEU A 192 8.55 8.20 25.86
N SER A 193 8.34 7.58 27.03
CA SER A 193 8.11 6.15 27.14
C SER A 193 6.81 5.72 26.44
N ARG A 194 5.72 6.46 26.68
CA ARG A 194 4.45 6.26 25.97
C ARG A 194 4.60 6.45 24.46
N LEU A 195 5.26 7.51 24.01
CA LEU A 195 5.48 7.76 22.59
C LEU A 195 6.24 6.60 21.93
N THR A 196 7.25 6.04 22.59
CA THR A 196 7.99 4.89 22.06
C THR A 196 7.09 3.66 21.87
N THR A 197 6.20 3.39 22.82
CA THR A 197 5.20 2.32 22.72
C THR A 197 4.20 2.60 21.58
N ASP A 198 3.69 3.84 21.50
CA ASP A 198 2.75 4.27 20.45
C ASP A 198 3.36 4.06 19.05
N VAL A 199 4.65 4.39 18.88
CA VAL A 199 5.38 4.20 17.60
C VAL A 199 5.51 2.74 17.24
N ARG A 200 5.90 1.91 18.21
CA ARG A 200 6.03 0.47 18.00
C ARG A 200 4.70 -0.13 17.56
N ASP A 201 3.60 0.25 18.21
CA ASP A 201 2.26 -0.25 17.87
C ASP A 201 1.79 0.29 16.52
N ALA A 202 2.05 1.56 16.20
CA ALA A 202 1.74 2.15 14.90
C ALA A 202 2.54 1.51 13.74
N ALA A 203 3.79 1.12 13.98
CA ALA A 203 4.62 0.41 13.01
C ALA A 203 4.13 -1.04 12.80
N ALA A 204 3.86 -1.78 13.89
CA ALA A 204 3.32 -3.13 13.83
C ALA A 204 1.95 -3.18 13.13
N ALA A 205 1.14 -2.14 13.31
CA ALA A 205 -0.13 -1.99 12.60
C ALA A 205 0.04 -1.88 11.08
N GLN A 206 1.03 -1.12 10.59
CA GLN A 206 1.24 -0.93 9.14
C GLN A 206 1.74 -2.19 8.45
N GLU A 207 2.60 -2.94 9.13
CA GLU A 207 3.15 -4.18 8.59
C GLU A 207 2.14 -5.34 8.66
N GLY A 208 0.97 -5.13 9.27
CA GLY A 208 0.00 -6.19 9.54
C GLY A 208 0.54 -7.24 10.52
N THR A 209 1.57 -6.91 11.29
CA THR A 209 2.30 -7.81 12.20
C THR A 209 1.83 -7.68 13.65
N LEU A 210 0.71 -6.99 13.89
CA LEU A 210 0.01 -7.02 15.19
C LEU A 210 -0.31 -8.47 15.57
N SER A 211 0.53 -9.06 16.40
CA SER A 211 0.31 -10.38 16.97
C SER A 211 -0.88 -10.29 17.94
N LEU A 212 -2.04 -10.78 17.51
CA LEU A 212 -3.23 -10.86 18.32
C LEU A 212 -3.28 -12.20 19.07
N GLN A 213 -3.74 -12.16 20.31
CA GLN A 213 -4.15 -13.34 21.08
C GLN A 213 -5.67 -13.31 21.28
N PRO A 214 -6.47 -13.57 20.23
CA PRO A 214 -7.91 -13.44 20.30
C PRO A 214 -8.51 -14.48 21.24
N ARG A 215 -9.38 -14.03 22.14
CA ARG A 215 -10.22 -14.89 22.99
C ARG A 215 -11.63 -14.33 23.07
N VAL A 216 -12.57 -15.15 23.52
CA VAL A 216 -13.94 -14.66 23.83
C VAL A 216 -13.84 -13.76 25.05
N ILE A 217 -14.28 -12.51 24.92
CA ILE A 217 -14.29 -11.54 26.01
C ILE A 217 -15.68 -10.96 26.19
N ASP A 218 -15.99 -10.58 27.44
CA ASP A 218 -17.18 -9.80 27.77
C ASP A 218 -16.85 -8.30 27.63
N PRO A 219 -17.43 -7.59 26.65
CA PRO A 219 -17.17 -6.18 26.44
C PRO A 219 -17.69 -5.29 27.59
N ALA A 220 -18.67 -5.74 28.37
CA ALA A 220 -19.13 -5.01 29.55
C ALA A 220 -18.07 -5.03 30.65
N ARG A 221 -17.42 -6.19 30.87
CA ARG A 221 -16.30 -6.30 31.81
C ARG A 221 -15.11 -5.44 31.37
N LEU A 222 -14.75 -5.51 30.09
CA LEU A 222 -13.68 -4.68 29.52
C LEU A 222 -13.93 -3.18 29.73
N ALA A 223 -15.18 -2.74 29.56
CA ALA A 223 -15.57 -1.35 29.77
C ALA A 223 -15.52 -0.93 31.25
N HIS A 224 -15.95 -1.80 32.18
CA HIS A 224 -15.81 -1.54 33.62
C HIS A 224 -14.35 -1.41 34.03
N ASP A 225 -13.51 -2.36 33.62
CA ASP A 225 -12.07 -2.35 33.93
C ASP A 225 -11.41 -1.04 33.41
N ALA A 226 -11.82 -0.56 32.23
CA ALA A 226 -11.34 0.69 31.66
C ALA A 226 -11.83 1.94 32.43
N VAL A 227 -13.09 1.95 32.88
CA VAL A 227 -13.64 3.04 33.70
C VAL A 227 -12.94 3.12 35.06
N ASP A 228 -12.76 1.97 35.73
CA ASP A 228 -12.10 1.89 37.03
C ASP A 228 -10.64 2.37 36.93
N ALA A 229 -9.93 1.99 35.87
CA ALA A 229 -8.56 2.44 35.63
C ALA A 229 -8.46 3.95 35.34
N ALA A 230 -9.46 4.54 34.69
CA ALA A 230 -9.47 5.95 34.31
C ALA A 230 -10.00 6.87 35.43
N ALA A 231 -10.85 6.37 36.34
CA ALA A 231 -11.55 7.15 37.35
C ALA A 231 -10.67 8.11 38.17
N PRO A 232 -9.46 7.76 38.65
CA PRO A 232 -8.63 8.68 39.42
C PRO A 232 -8.20 9.94 38.64
N ARG A 233 -7.91 9.78 37.34
CA ARG A 233 -7.49 10.89 36.45
C ARG A 233 -8.67 11.81 36.14
N PHE A 234 -9.85 11.23 35.93
CA PHE A 234 -11.10 11.97 35.74
C PHE A 234 -11.47 12.78 36.98
N ALA A 235 -11.40 12.17 38.17
CA ALA A 235 -11.65 12.85 39.44
C ALA A 235 -10.67 14.01 39.68
N THR A 236 -9.38 13.81 39.39
CA THR A 236 -8.33 14.85 39.52
C THR A 236 -8.61 16.05 38.61
N ARG A 237 -9.16 15.82 37.41
CA ARG A 237 -9.49 16.86 36.43
C ARG A 237 -10.91 17.44 36.59
N GLY A 238 -11.67 16.94 37.56
CA GLY A 238 -13.05 17.37 37.82
C GLY A 238 -14.05 16.97 36.73
N VAL A 239 -13.80 15.90 35.96
CA VAL A 239 -14.69 15.42 34.89
C VAL A 239 -15.46 14.20 35.35
N HIS A 240 -16.78 14.16 35.12
CA HIS A 240 -17.64 13.05 35.52
C HIS A 240 -17.57 11.90 34.51
N LEU A 241 -17.01 10.76 34.92
CA LEU A 241 -17.00 9.52 34.12
C LEU A 241 -18.13 8.59 34.55
N SER A 242 -18.94 8.13 33.59
CA SER A 242 -20.03 7.18 33.84
C SER A 242 -20.02 6.01 32.86
N TYR A 243 -20.59 4.88 33.30
CA TYR A 243 -20.82 3.71 32.46
C TYR A 243 -22.31 3.56 32.14
N ALA A 244 -22.63 3.26 30.87
CA ALA A 244 -24.01 3.07 30.42
C ALA A 244 -24.13 1.80 29.54
N GLY A 245 -24.55 0.67 30.13
CA GLY A 245 -24.69 -0.55 29.37
C GLY A 245 -25.16 -1.74 30.21
N PRO A 246 -25.33 -2.92 29.57
CA PRO A 246 -25.60 -4.15 30.29
C PRO A 246 -24.41 -4.53 31.18
N THR A 247 -24.65 -5.26 32.26
CA THR A 247 -23.59 -5.70 33.17
C THR A 247 -22.82 -6.91 32.62
N THR A 248 -23.50 -7.81 31.90
CA THR A 248 -22.95 -9.01 31.26
C THR A 248 -23.83 -9.45 30.08
N GLY A 249 -23.39 -10.46 29.31
CA GLY A 249 -24.24 -11.18 28.36
C GLY A 249 -23.98 -10.87 26.88
N LEU A 250 -22.94 -10.09 26.58
CA LEU A 250 -22.43 -9.89 25.23
C LEU A 250 -21.08 -10.57 25.09
N GLY A 251 -20.76 -11.01 23.88
CA GLY A 251 -19.48 -11.65 23.56
C GLY A 251 -18.87 -11.01 22.33
N VAL A 252 -17.56 -10.81 22.35
CA VAL A 252 -16.76 -10.50 21.16
C VAL A 252 -15.52 -11.38 21.17
N VAL A 253 -15.02 -11.73 19.98
CA VAL A 253 -13.71 -12.38 19.86
C VAL A 253 -12.68 -11.29 19.65
N GLY A 254 -11.71 -11.19 20.56
CA GLY A 254 -10.64 -10.21 20.42
C GLY A 254 -9.54 -10.35 21.46
N ASP A 255 -8.47 -9.60 21.22
CA ASP A 255 -7.35 -9.49 22.15
C ASP A 255 -7.71 -8.49 23.26
N PRO A 256 -7.80 -8.95 24.52
CA PRO A 256 -8.22 -8.14 25.66
C PRO A 256 -7.28 -6.96 25.92
N GLU A 257 -5.97 -7.13 25.77
CA GLU A 257 -4.98 -6.12 26.10
C GLU A 257 -5.03 -5.02 25.05
N ARG A 258 -5.16 -5.41 23.77
CA ARG A 258 -5.28 -4.47 22.65
C ARG A 258 -6.61 -3.72 22.69
N LEU A 259 -7.72 -4.38 23.02
CA LEU A 259 -9.01 -3.70 23.14
C LEU A 259 -9.08 -2.80 24.38
N ALA A 260 -8.41 -3.16 25.48
CA ALA A 260 -8.23 -2.26 26.63
C ALA A 260 -7.42 -1.02 26.25
N GLN A 261 -6.36 -1.18 25.45
CA GLN A 261 -5.57 -0.08 24.91
C GLN A 261 -6.42 0.88 24.05
N VAL A 262 -7.33 0.35 23.22
CA VAL A 262 -8.29 1.18 22.47
C VAL A 262 -9.12 2.02 23.43
N LEU A 263 -9.75 1.41 24.43
CA LEU A 263 -10.58 2.15 25.40
C LEU A 263 -9.78 3.18 26.19
N ALA A 264 -8.56 2.85 26.62
CA ALA A 264 -7.68 3.79 27.28
C ALA A 264 -7.38 5.01 26.38
N ASN A 265 -7.08 4.79 25.10
CA ASN A 265 -6.86 5.89 24.15
C ASN A 265 -8.10 6.76 23.94
N LEU A 266 -9.30 6.15 23.87
CA LEU A 266 -10.56 6.88 23.73
C LEU A 266 -10.90 7.70 24.98
N LEU A 267 -10.77 7.12 26.17
CA LEU A 267 -11.02 7.78 27.45
C LEU A 267 -10.01 8.91 27.70
N ASP A 268 -8.74 8.68 27.38
CA ASP A 268 -7.71 9.71 27.44
C ASP A 268 -8.02 10.87 26.49
N ASN A 269 -8.59 10.58 25.32
CA ASN A 269 -9.00 11.61 24.38
C ASN A 269 -10.17 12.42 24.93
N ALA A 270 -11.21 11.75 25.44
CA ALA A 270 -12.35 12.41 26.04
C ALA A 270 -11.93 13.30 27.22
N LEU A 271 -11.12 12.78 28.15
CA LEU A 271 -10.62 13.55 29.31
C LEU A 271 -9.84 14.81 28.91
N ARG A 272 -9.10 14.77 27.79
CA ARG A 272 -8.33 15.91 27.30
C ARG A 272 -9.20 17.03 26.75
N HIS A 273 -10.32 16.67 26.10
CA HIS A 273 -11.19 17.61 25.39
C HIS A 273 -12.45 18.00 26.16
N THR A 274 -12.69 17.39 27.32
CA THR A 274 -13.76 17.75 28.24
C THR A 274 -13.25 18.71 29.32
N PRO A 275 -13.81 19.92 29.44
CA PRO A 275 -13.46 20.84 30.52
C PRO A 275 -13.91 20.32 31.89
N SER A 276 -13.31 20.85 32.97
CA SER A 276 -13.73 20.53 34.35
C SER A 276 -15.23 20.82 34.53
N GLY A 277 -15.94 19.90 35.17
CA GLY A 277 -17.39 19.91 35.33
C GLY A 277 -18.18 19.25 34.18
N GLY A 278 -17.50 18.85 33.10
CA GLY A 278 -18.12 18.11 32.00
C GLY A 278 -18.31 16.62 32.29
N HIS A 279 -18.86 15.91 31.29
CA HIS A 279 -19.32 14.54 31.40
C HIS A 279 -18.77 13.69 30.26
N VAL A 280 -18.29 12.50 30.62
CA VAL A 280 -17.91 11.45 29.69
C VAL A 280 -18.65 10.17 30.04
N THR A 281 -19.25 9.55 29.03
CA THR A 281 -19.99 8.29 29.17
C THR A 281 -19.34 7.22 28.31
N LEU A 282 -18.94 6.10 28.92
CA LEU A 282 -18.60 4.87 28.21
C LEU A 282 -19.82 3.95 28.17
N GLY A 283 -20.41 3.81 26.99
CA GLY A 283 -21.56 2.95 26.76
C GLY A 283 -21.22 1.64 26.05
N VAL A 284 -21.94 0.57 26.40
CA VAL A 284 -21.87 -0.72 25.69
C VAL A 284 -23.29 -1.08 25.23
N ARG A 285 -23.44 -1.36 23.94
CA ARG A 285 -24.74 -1.70 23.34
C ARG A 285 -24.63 -2.82 22.31
N SER A 286 -25.66 -3.66 22.24
CA SER A 286 -25.79 -4.68 21.20
C SER A 286 -26.47 -4.10 19.96
N ALA A 287 -25.98 -4.46 18.77
CA ALA A 287 -26.51 -4.03 17.49
C ALA A 287 -26.51 -5.19 16.49
N ALA A 288 -27.60 -5.97 16.48
CA ALA A 288 -27.83 -7.13 15.60
C ALA A 288 -26.68 -8.15 15.57
N THR A 289 -25.69 -7.96 14.70
CA THR A 289 -24.51 -8.83 14.51
C THR A 289 -23.22 -8.25 15.10
N ARG A 290 -23.30 -7.10 15.78
CA ARG A 290 -22.15 -6.37 16.31
C ARG A 290 -22.39 -5.91 17.75
N VAL A 291 -21.31 -5.69 18.48
CA VAL A 291 -21.30 -4.99 19.76
C VAL A 291 -20.66 -3.63 19.55
N LEU A 292 -21.27 -2.59 20.09
CA LEU A 292 -20.78 -1.22 20.02
C LEU A 292 -20.31 -0.77 21.40
N LEU A 293 -19.08 -0.27 21.48
CA LEU A 293 -18.55 0.46 22.62
C LEU A 293 -18.45 1.93 22.21
N VAL A 294 -19.00 2.81 23.03
CA VAL A 294 -19.28 4.20 22.65
C VAL A 294 -18.73 5.11 23.72
N VAL A 295 -17.79 5.98 23.38
CA VAL A 295 -17.32 7.02 24.28
C VAL A 295 -17.94 8.33 23.81
N THR A 296 -18.76 8.94 24.66
CA THR A 296 -19.41 10.22 24.40
C THR A 296 -18.94 11.24 25.43
N ASP A 297 -18.47 12.38 24.98
CA ASP A 297 -18.12 13.54 25.80
C ASP A 297 -18.98 14.77 25.42
N ASP A 298 -19.08 15.73 26.34
CA ASP A 298 -19.68 17.05 26.14
C ASP A 298 -18.63 18.16 25.96
N GLY A 299 -17.44 17.79 25.45
CA GLY A 299 -16.29 18.68 25.31
C GLY A 299 -16.29 19.58 24.07
N ASP A 300 -15.08 19.92 23.63
CA ASP A 300 -14.82 20.89 22.54
C ASP A 300 -15.44 20.52 21.17
N GLY A 301 -15.85 19.27 20.98
CA GLY A 301 -16.38 18.78 19.71
C GLY A 301 -15.36 18.78 18.56
N ILE A 302 -15.78 18.31 17.39
CA ILE A 302 -14.95 18.22 16.19
C ILE A 302 -15.70 18.86 15.03
N ALA A 303 -15.01 19.69 14.24
CA ALA A 303 -15.57 20.24 13.01
C ALA A 303 -15.89 19.12 12.00
N THR A 304 -17.01 19.23 11.29
CA THR A 304 -17.53 18.14 10.45
C THR A 304 -16.55 17.68 9.37
N ASP A 305 -15.73 18.59 8.85
CA ASP A 305 -14.68 18.33 7.85
C ASP A 305 -13.45 17.61 8.44
N GLN A 306 -13.29 17.59 9.77
CA GLN A 306 -12.16 16.98 10.47
C GLN A 306 -12.49 15.57 11.03
N LEU A 307 -13.75 15.13 10.98
CA LEU A 307 -14.20 13.87 11.61
C LEU A 307 -13.46 12.61 11.12
N GLU A 308 -12.98 12.59 9.88
CA GLU A 308 -12.18 11.48 9.36
C GLU A 308 -10.68 11.71 9.61
N ALA A 309 -10.24 12.96 9.54
CA ALA A 309 -8.84 13.36 9.73
C ALA A 309 -8.35 13.14 11.18
N VAL A 310 -9.23 13.13 12.19
CA VAL A 310 -8.84 12.84 13.58
C VAL A 310 -8.23 11.46 13.81
N PHE A 311 -8.41 10.54 12.85
CA PHE A 311 -7.78 9.22 12.89
C PHE A 311 -6.44 9.18 12.14
N ASP A 312 -6.07 10.25 11.44
CA ASP A 312 -4.77 10.39 10.81
C ASP A 312 -3.68 10.62 11.86
N ARG A 313 -2.47 10.20 11.51
CA ARG A 313 -1.31 10.25 12.41
C ARG A 313 -0.95 11.68 12.73
N PHE A 314 -0.66 11.94 14.00
CA PHE A 314 -0.25 13.26 14.49
C PHE A 314 -1.26 14.36 14.14
N HIS A 315 -2.50 13.99 13.78
CA HIS A 315 -3.55 14.93 13.54
C HIS A 315 -3.89 15.63 14.85
N ARG A 316 -3.95 16.95 14.77
CA ARG A 316 -4.29 17.83 15.88
C ARG A 316 -5.42 18.71 15.39
N GLY A 317 -6.44 18.88 16.22
CA GLY A 317 -7.40 19.97 16.05
C GLY A 317 -6.69 21.33 16.11
N ASP A 318 -7.44 22.40 15.84
CA ASP A 318 -6.92 23.77 15.77
C ASP A 318 -5.98 24.10 16.96
N PRO A 319 -4.67 24.33 16.73
CA PRO A 319 -3.67 24.52 17.78
C PRO A 319 -3.93 25.77 18.63
N SER A 320 -4.79 26.69 18.18
CA SER A 320 -5.20 27.88 18.93
C SER A 320 -6.08 27.56 20.15
N ARG A 321 -6.62 26.34 20.26
CA ARG A 321 -7.56 25.94 21.34
C ARG A 321 -6.94 25.07 22.43
N ALA A 322 -5.70 24.62 22.27
CA ALA A 322 -5.02 23.79 23.26
C ALA A 322 -4.57 24.66 24.45
N THR A 323 -5.33 24.61 25.55
CA THR A 323 -4.97 25.33 26.77
C THR A 323 -4.10 24.40 27.65
N GLY A 324 -2.77 24.60 27.63
CA GLY A 324 -1.81 23.96 28.56
C GLY A 324 -0.91 22.85 27.98
N ASP A 325 0.14 22.47 28.72
CA ASP A 325 1.24 21.55 28.34
C ASP A 325 0.84 20.08 28.09
N ASP A 326 -0.45 19.73 28.16
CA ASP A 326 -0.96 18.35 28.05
C ASP A 326 -1.23 17.93 26.60
N HIS A 327 -0.18 18.06 25.77
CA HIS A 327 -0.25 17.83 24.33
C HIS A 327 -0.20 16.32 24.04
N GLY A 328 -1.32 15.74 23.63
CA GLY A 328 -1.38 14.35 23.15
C GLY A 328 -0.47 14.10 21.94
N SER A 329 0.01 12.86 21.78
CA SER A 329 0.89 12.45 20.66
C SER A 329 0.20 12.48 19.29
N GLY A 330 -1.12 12.63 19.23
CA GLY A 330 -1.90 12.51 17.98
C GLY A 330 -1.85 11.11 17.35
N LEU A 331 -1.29 10.11 18.04
CA LEU A 331 -1.21 8.72 17.59
C LEU A 331 -2.32 7.83 18.19
N GLY A 332 -2.90 8.24 19.32
CA GLY A 332 -3.83 7.40 20.08
C GLY A 332 -5.05 6.94 19.28
N LEU A 333 -5.70 7.84 18.54
CA LEU A 333 -6.87 7.51 17.70
C LEU A 333 -6.49 6.71 16.46
N THR A 334 -5.31 6.97 15.85
CA THR A 334 -4.79 6.15 14.75
C THR A 334 -4.52 4.71 15.18
N ILE A 335 -3.86 4.52 16.33
CA ILE A 335 -3.57 3.20 16.90
C ILE A 335 -4.89 2.51 17.25
N ALA A 336 -5.83 3.23 17.86
CA ALA A 336 -7.15 2.70 18.17
C ALA A 336 -7.87 2.20 16.90
N ARG A 337 -7.88 3.00 15.83
CA ARG A 337 -8.49 2.62 14.55
C ARG A 337 -7.80 1.37 13.97
N ALA A 338 -6.47 1.32 13.98
CA ALA A 338 -5.72 0.17 13.48
C ALA A 338 -6.06 -1.12 14.25
N ILE A 339 -6.00 -1.08 15.58
CA ILE A 339 -6.34 -2.25 16.43
C ILE A 339 -7.77 -2.71 16.13
N VAL A 340 -8.74 -1.79 16.07
CA VAL A 340 -10.14 -2.12 15.79
C VAL A 340 -10.28 -2.75 14.40
N THR A 341 -9.60 -2.21 13.39
CA THR A 341 -9.61 -2.78 12.03
C THR A 341 -9.00 -4.19 11.99
N THR A 342 -7.91 -4.46 12.72
CA THR A 342 -7.34 -5.83 12.81
C THR A 342 -8.32 -6.81 13.46
N HIS A 343 -9.22 -6.33 14.33
CA HIS A 343 -10.32 -7.11 14.91
C HIS A 343 -11.57 -7.21 14.02
N ALA A 344 -11.45 -6.89 12.72
CA ALA A 344 -12.57 -6.80 11.78
C ALA A 344 -13.67 -5.82 12.23
N GLY A 345 -13.31 -4.85 13.07
CA GLY A 345 -14.17 -3.81 13.59
C GLY A 345 -14.14 -2.51 12.78
N THR A 346 -14.95 -1.54 13.21
CA THR A 346 -14.92 -0.17 12.69
C THR A 346 -14.85 0.85 13.84
N LEU A 347 -14.11 1.94 13.65
CA LEU A 347 -14.02 3.04 14.61
C LEU A 347 -14.42 4.35 13.92
N VAL A 348 -15.51 4.97 14.39
CA VAL A 348 -16.12 6.14 13.75
C VAL A 348 -16.31 7.24 14.79
N ALA A 349 -15.96 8.48 14.43
CA ALA A 349 -16.25 9.67 15.22
C ALA A 349 -17.49 10.39 14.67
N ALA A 350 -18.31 10.93 15.55
CA ALA A 350 -19.43 11.80 15.24
C ALA A 350 -19.42 12.98 16.21
N SER A 351 -19.61 14.19 15.70
CA SER A 351 -19.79 15.40 16.51
C SER A 351 -20.80 16.30 15.82
N PRO A 352 -21.73 16.94 16.56
CA PRO A 352 -22.63 17.95 15.99
C PRO A 352 -21.91 19.23 15.55
N GLY A 353 -20.63 19.38 15.90
CA GLY A 353 -19.80 20.53 15.61
C GLY A 353 -19.01 20.99 16.83
N VAL A 354 -18.22 22.03 16.64
CA VAL A 354 -17.39 22.63 17.70
C VAL A 354 -18.27 23.10 18.86
N GLY A 355 -17.92 22.71 20.09
CA GLY A 355 -18.61 23.03 21.34
C GLY A 355 -19.77 22.09 21.70
N HIS A 356 -19.99 21.03 20.92
CA HIS A 356 -21.12 20.10 21.11
C HIS A 356 -20.69 18.68 21.50
N GLY A 357 -19.44 18.52 21.94
CA GLY A 357 -18.89 17.23 22.32
C GLY A 357 -18.66 16.27 21.16
N THR A 358 -18.08 15.12 21.48
CA THR A 358 -17.73 14.09 20.51
C THR A 358 -18.27 12.74 20.94
N THR A 359 -18.68 11.92 19.97
CA THR A 359 -19.00 10.50 20.18
C THR A 359 -18.12 9.65 19.29
N VAL A 360 -17.28 8.82 19.90
CA VAL A 360 -16.47 7.81 19.19
C VAL A 360 -17.08 6.43 19.42
N THR A 361 -17.42 5.75 18.32
CA THR A 361 -18.05 4.42 18.35
C THR A 361 -17.10 3.37 17.78
N MET A 362 -16.68 2.44 18.64
CA MET A 362 -16.01 1.18 18.28
C MET A 362 -17.07 0.10 18.04
N SER A 363 -17.06 -0.52 16.87
CA SER A 363 -17.94 -1.63 16.51
C SER A 363 -17.13 -2.90 16.30
N LEU A 364 -17.47 -3.97 17.00
CA LEU A 364 -16.84 -5.29 16.89
C LEU A 364 -17.87 -6.36 16.48
N PRO A 365 -17.48 -7.38 15.70
CA PRO A 365 -18.37 -8.50 15.41
C PRO A 365 -18.82 -9.20 16.70
N ALA A 366 -20.12 -9.44 16.84
CA ALA A 366 -20.65 -10.17 17.99
C ALA A 366 -20.26 -11.65 17.89
N SER A 367 -19.89 -12.22 19.03
CA SER A 367 -19.69 -13.64 19.23
C SER A 367 -20.76 -14.16 20.17
N THR A 368 -21.31 -15.33 19.87
CA THR A 368 -22.20 -16.01 20.81
C THR A 368 -21.38 -16.46 22.01
N VAL A 369 -21.64 -15.86 23.18
CA VAL A 369 -21.12 -16.39 24.45
C VAL A 369 -21.78 -17.74 24.68
N GLN A 370 -21.12 -18.84 24.30
CA GLN A 370 -21.48 -20.13 24.86
C GLN A 370 -21.02 -20.14 26.32
N SER A 371 -21.95 -19.92 27.24
CA SER A 371 -21.72 -20.21 28.66
C SER A 371 -21.12 -21.62 28.79
N PRO A 372 -20.09 -21.82 29.61
CA PRO A 372 -19.52 -23.15 29.80
C PRO A 372 -20.62 -24.08 30.30
N ARG A 373 -20.95 -25.11 29.51
CA ARG A 373 -21.83 -26.19 29.93
C ARG A 373 -21.22 -26.78 31.20
N LYS A 374 -21.95 -26.70 32.33
CA LYS A 374 -21.59 -27.46 33.54
C LYS A 374 -21.42 -28.94 33.14
N PRO A 375 -20.32 -29.61 33.50
CA PRO A 375 -20.26 -31.06 33.37
C PRO A 375 -21.33 -31.64 34.30
N GLY A 376 -22.16 -32.51 33.74
CA GLY A 376 -23.22 -33.23 34.45
C GLY A 376 -22.69 -34.37 35.30
#